data_AF-A0AAR5PTY7-F1
#
_entry.id   AF-A0AAR5PTY7-F1
#
_cell.length_a   1.000
_cell.length_b   1.000
_cell.length_c   1.000
_cell.angle_alpha   90.00
_cell.angle_beta   90.00
_cell.angle_gamma   90.00
#
_symmetry.space_group_name_H-M   'P 1'
#
loop_
_entity.id
_entity.type
_entity.pdbx_description
1 polymer ?
#
loop_
_entity_poly.entity_id
_entity_poly.type
_entity_poly.pdbx_seq_one_letter_code
_entity_poly.pdbx_strand_id
1 'polypeptide(L)'
;MAPIVRQTSEMLRKLTEIRRYSIFSDSFTFACCCGLVNTTCQCLGEAYECKVCVGLFGAQKTELCKGVLRSLTWSRQAFTHLFAIPANMRLKQVALVFIFIILVWTTAVYLFFSDGFGESKKRLYNQLSKLEDGIQEQFRLNNEMIQDTKQFLQKKQKSSTPVLEATVQKQNHLQVDKETQGSQEGKLPVLVFACNRVSVTRCLDRLLQYRPDADKFPIIVSQDCDHDETAEIIRSYGPQVTLMQQPDQSDIQVPPKEKKFKGYFKIARHYGWALNQMFFNFNFSTVIIVEDDLEIAPDFFEYFLGTHPLLQKDPTLWCVSAWNDNGKEGLVDTERPELLYRTDFFPGLGWMLTRNLWLELYTKWPRSYWDDWIREPAQRRGRSCIRPEISRTKTFGKIGVSNGMYFEKHLKFIKLNDKFVPFSKMNLSYLLKENYDKDFVGSVYKCPTVKYDDLRDNHISFDGPVRITYRKLNEYKLISKKLGLMDDFRGGVPRMAYKGIVTFYYQARTVHLAPSANWEGYQLSWS
;
A
#
# COMPACT_ATOMS: atom_id res chain seq x y z
N MET A 1 -6.54 36.84 29.08
CA MET A 1 -6.29 36.37 30.45
C MET A 1 -7.50 35.61 30.99
N ALA A 2 -7.67 34.35 30.60
CA ALA A 2 -8.67 33.43 31.18
C ALA A 2 -8.43 31.93 30.86
N PRO A 3 -7.70 31.51 29.80
CA PRO A 3 -7.45 30.07 29.58
C PRO A 3 -6.12 29.55 30.15
N ILE A 4 -5.14 30.42 30.38
CA ILE A 4 -3.76 30.00 30.76
C ILE A 4 -3.63 29.69 32.27
N VAL A 5 -4.56 30.15 33.10
CA VAL A 5 -4.54 29.92 34.56
C VAL A 5 -5.14 28.56 34.95
N ARG A 6 -5.90 27.92 34.05
CA ARG A 6 -6.50 26.59 34.32
C ARG A 6 -5.53 25.43 34.07
N GLN A 7 -4.55 25.60 33.20
CA GLN A 7 -3.59 24.53 32.84
C GLN A 7 -2.42 24.42 33.83
N THR A 8 -2.13 25.47 34.60
CA THR A 8 -1.05 25.49 35.58
C THR A 8 -1.44 24.95 36.96
N SER A 9 -2.73 24.98 37.35
CA SER A 9 -3.17 24.42 38.64
C SER A 9 -3.31 22.89 38.62
N GLU A 10 -3.58 22.29 37.46
CA GLU A 10 -3.70 20.83 37.29
C GLU A 10 -2.33 20.13 37.24
N MET A 11 -1.30 20.83 36.77
CA MET A 11 0.09 20.34 36.75
C MET A 11 0.74 20.39 38.15
N LEU A 12 0.41 21.40 38.96
CA LEU A 12 0.85 21.50 40.35
C LEU A 12 0.19 20.45 41.25
N ARG A 13 -1.05 20.03 40.96
CA ARG A 13 -1.76 18.99 41.72
C ARG A 13 -1.20 17.58 41.48
N LYS A 14 -0.62 17.30 40.31
CA LYS A 14 0.07 16.02 40.02
C LYS A 14 1.49 15.94 40.58
N LEU A 15 2.14 17.07 40.88
CA LEU A 15 3.47 17.11 41.48
C LEU A 15 3.47 16.91 43.00
N THR A 16 2.33 17.08 43.66
CA THR A 16 2.20 16.87 45.12
C THR A 16 1.91 15.42 45.51
N GLU A 17 1.46 14.56 44.58
CA GLU A 17 1.23 13.12 44.83
C GLU A 17 2.51 12.26 44.72
N ILE A 18 3.61 12.79 44.18
CA ILE A 18 4.90 12.08 44.08
C ILE A 18 5.78 12.29 45.35
N ARG A 19 5.25 12.97 46.39
CA ARG A 19 5.96 13.25 47.65
C ARG A 19 5.65 12.29 48.80
N ARG A 20 5.25 11.04 48.50
CA ARG A 20 5.26 9.94 49.48
C ARG A 20 5.86 8.71 48.80
N TYR A 21 7.00 8.25 49.35
CA TYR A 21 7.90 7.17 48.91
C TYR A 21 9.21 7.65 48.26
N SER A 22 10.09 8.21 49.08
CA SER A 22 11.55 8.12 48.85
C SER A 22 12.22 7.52 50.09
N ILE A 23 12.53 6.23 50.02
CA ILE A 23 13.63 5.62 50.78
C ILE A 23 14.62 5.12 49.73
N PHE A 24 15.89 5.45 49.96
CA PHE A 24 17.07 5.24 49.14
C PHE A 24 17.19 3.85 48.48
N SER A 25 17.62 3.82 47.22
CA SER A 25 18.71 2.92 46.79
C SER A 25 19.35 3.41 45.49
N ASP A 26 20.68 3.41 45.48
CA ASP A 26 21.57 3.85 44.40
C ASP A 26 21.49 2.95 43.17
N SER A 27 21.21 3.53 41.99
CA SER A 27 21.53 2.97 40.65
C SER A 27 21.10 3.98 39.55
N PHE A 28 22.04 4.69 38.92
CA PHE A 28 21.78 5.46 37.70
C PHE A 28 22.50 4.82 36.51
N THR A 29 21.72 4.34 35.53
CA THR A 29 22.18 3.78 34.26
C THR A 29 22.41 4.90 33.24
N PHE A 30 23.64 5.08 32.75
CA PHE A 30 23.93 6.00 31.64
C PHE A 30 23.91 5.24 30.31
N ALA A 31 23.02 5.64 29.39
CA ALA A 31 23.01 5.15 28.01
C ALA A 31 24.07 5.89 27.18
N CYS A 32 25.09 5.16 26.73
CA CYS A 32 26.07 5.66 25.77
C CYS A 32 25.62 5.32 24.34
N CYS A 33 25.89 6.22 23.39
CA CYS A 33 25.63 6.05 21.96
C CYS A 33 26.47 4.93 21.35
N CYS A 34 26.06 3.68 21.52
CA CYS A 34 26.35 2.53 20.66
C CYS A 34 25.29 1.48 20.95
N GLY A 35 24.25 1.41 20.11
CA GLY A 35 23.23 0.39 20.24
C GLY A 35 23.81 -0.98 19.90
N LEU A 36 24.06 -1.80 20.93
CA LEU A 36 23.95 -3.27 20.95
C LEU A 36 24.43 -3.80 22.32
N VAL A 37 23.58 -4.61 22.95
CA VAL A 37 23.77 -5.46 24.15
C VAL A 37 23.62 -4.79 25.54
N ASN A 38 22.69 -5.35 26.34
CA ASN A 38 22.51 -5.12 27.78
C ASN A 38 23.71 -5.70 28.55
N THR A 39 24.57 -4.86 29.13
CA THR A 39 25.53 -5.28 30.17
C THR A 39 25.71 -4.20 31.22
N THR A 40 25.66 -4.59 32.49
CA THR A 40 25.88 -3.77 33.70
C THR A 40 27.36 -3.47 33.91
N CYS A 41 27.74 -2.19 34.03
CA CYS A 41 29.07 -1.78 34.51
C CYS A 41 29.02 -1.48 36.02
N GLN A 42 29.91 -2.10 36.80
CA GLN A 42 30.19 -1.73 38.19
C GLN A 42 31.40 -0.76 38.25
N CYS A 43 31.28 0.31 39.04
CA CYS A 43 32.39 1.24 39.33
C CYS A 43 33.19 0.76 40.55
N LEU A 44 34.51 0.71 40.43
CA LEU A 44 35.46 0.60 41.55
C LEU A 44 36.48 1.74 41.45
N GLY A 45 36.36 2.75 42.32
CA GLY A 45 37.46 3.67 42.66
C GLY A 45 37.91 4.69 41.61
N GLU A 46 38.72 5.65 42.09
CA GLU A 46 39.19 6.85 41.38
C GLU A 46 40.31 6.55 40.36
N ALA A 47 40.01 5.80 39.31
CA ALA A 47 40.83 5.76 38.09
C ALA A 47 40.00 5.24 36.90
N TYR A 48 39.79 6.07 35.89
CA TYR A 48 39.06 5.68 34.67
C TYR A 48 39.97 4.94 33.70
N GLU A 49 40.06 3.61 33.80
CA GLU A 49 40.55 2.75 32.71
C GLU A 49 39.47 1.75 32.28
N CYS A 50 38.97 1.90 31.06
CA CYS A 50 38.07 0.93 30.44
C CYS A 50 38.89 -0.08 29.62
N LYS A 51 39.08 -1.30 30.15
CA LYS A 51 39.92 -2.35 29.53
C LYS A 51 39.27 -3.12 28.36
N VAL A 52 38.12 -2.69 27.83
CA VAL A 52 37.43 -3.38 26.72
C VAL A 52 37.59 -2.68 25.35
N CYS A 53 38.29 -1.55 25.30
CA CYS A 53 38.48 -0.79 24.05
C CYS A 53 39.88 -0.93 23.40
N VAL A 54 40.71 -1.91 23.78
CA VAL A 54 42.05 -2.09 23.19
C VAL A 54 42.07 -3.12 22.04
N GLY A 55 40.97 -3.84 21.79
CA GLY A 55 40.96 -4.91 20.78
C GLY A 55 40.40 -4.59 19.39
N LEU A 56 39.63 -3.51 19.21
CA LEU A 56 38.77 -3.37 18.01
C LEU A 56 38.83 -2.05 17.24
N PHE A 57 39.47 -0.99 17.75
CA PHE A 57 39.60 0.27 17.01
C PHE A 57 40.94 0.96 17.32
N GLY A 58 41.74 1.19 16.28
CA GLY A 58 43.03 1.86 16.37
C GLY A 58 42.99 3.27 16.97
N ALA A 59 44.19 3.77 17.31
CA ALA A 59 44.50 4.89 18.21
C ALA A 59 43.95 6.30 17.88
N GLN A 60 43.02 6.46 16.94
CA GLN A 60 42.47 7.77 16.54
C GLN A 60 41.10 8.13 17.16
N LYS A 61 40.46 7.21 17.91
CA LYS A 61 39.18 7.49 18.61
C LYS A 61 39.32 7.67 20.14
N THR A 62 40.53 7.62 20.68
CA THR A 62 40.84 7.88 22.10
C THR A 62 40.98 9.37 22.45
N GLU A 63 41.19 10.24 21.46
CA GLU A 63 41.24 11.71 21.63
C GLU A 63 39.84 12.34 21.83
N LEU A 64 38.83 11.84 21.10
CA LEU A 64 37.47 12.41 21.13
C LEU A 64 36.77 12.18 22.49
N CYS A 65 36.97 11.01 23.11
CA CYS A 65 36.46 10.73 24.45
C CYS A 65 37.20 11.53 25.55
N LYS A 66 38.50 11.80 25.39
CA LYS A 66 39.25 12.66 26.32
C LYS A 66 38.84 14.13 26.22
N GLY A 67 38.47 14.60 25.02
CA GLY A 67 37.96 15.96 24.80
C GLY A 67 36.60 16.22 25.45
N VAL A 68 35.66 15.28 25.32
CA VAL A 68 34.31 15.39 25.91
C VAL A 68 34.34 15.28 27.44
N LEU A 69 35.18 14.39 28.00
CA LEU A 69 35.36 14.31 29.46
C LEU A 69 36.09 15.53 30.05
N ARG A 70 37.06 16.13 29.35
CA ARG A 70 37.70 17.39 29.78
C ARG A 70 36.74 18.59 29.73
N SER A 71 35.85 18.64 28.74
CA SER A 71 34.82 19.69 28.63
C SER A 71 33.77 19.58 29.75
N LEU A 72 33.42 18.37 30.17
CA LEU A 72 32.48 18.12 31.27
C LEU A 72 33.10 18.36 32.66
N THR A 73 34.42 18.20 32.83
CA THR A 73 35.10 18.62 34.07
C THR A 73 35.30 20.13 34.14
N TRP A 74 35.52 20.81 33.01
CA TRP A 74 35.56 22.28 32.93
C TRP A 74 34.20 22.90 33.24
N SER A 75 33.10 22.31 32.76
CA SER A 75 31.75 22.80 33.08
C SER A 75 31.41 22.61 34.55
N ARG A 76 31.90 21.55 35.21
CA ARG A 76 31.69 21.30 36.64
C ARG A 76 32.43 22.29 37.54
N GLN A 77 33.70 22.62 37.24
CA GLN A 77 34.46 23.64 37.99
C GLN A 77 33.94 25.07 37.74
N ALA A 78 33.53 25.39 36.51
CA ALA A 78 32.93 26.68 36.20
C ALA A 78 31.54 26.85 36.86
N PHE A 79 30.72 25.79 36.93
CA PHE A 79 29.43 25.83 37.61
C PHE A 79 29.57 26.00 39.13
N THR A 80 30.57 25.39 39.76
CA THR A 80 30.78 25.56 41.21
C THR A 80 31.26 26.95 41.59
N HIS A 81 31.96 27.66 40.69
CA HIS A 81 32.40 29.04 40.94
C HIS A 81 31.37 30.11 40.57
N LEU A 82 30.49 29.89 39.58
CA LEU A 82 29.42 30.83 39.24
C LEU A 82 28.23 30.80 40.23
N PHE A 83 28.08 29.73 41.01
CA PHE A 83 26.95 29.55 41.95
C PHE A 83 27.37 29.46 43.42
N ALA A 84 28.61 29.84 43.76
CA ALA A 84 29.02 29.98 45.15
C ALA A 84 28.42 31.27 45.74
N ILE A 85 27.20 31.16 46.30
CA ILE A 85 26.59 32.23 47.07
C ILE A 85 27.28 32.25 48.45
N PRO A 86 27.95 33.34 48.87
CA PRO A 86 28.51 33.44 50.21
C PRO A 86 27.40 33.25 51.25
N ALA A 87 27.65 32.44 52.28
CA ALA A 87 26.67 32.02 53.29
C ALA A 87 26.08 33.17 54.17
N ASN A 88 26.31 34.43 53.82
CA ASN A 88 25.87 35.61 54.58
C ASN A 88 25.22 36.71 53.72
N MET A 89 24.71 36.39 52.52
CA MET A 89 23.95 37.34 51.71
C MET A 89 22.46 37.33 52.07
N ARG A 90 21.88 38.51 52.31
CA ARG A 90 20.43 38.66 52.60
C ARG A 90 19.62 38.35 51.34
N LEU A 91 18.46 37.69 51.50
CA LEU A 91 17.56 37.19 50.44
C LEU A 91 17.32 38.17 49.27
N LYS A 92 17.30 39.48 49.55
CA LYS A 92 17.11 40.54 48.54
C LYS A 92 18.27 40.67 47.55
N GLN A 93 19.51 40.39 47.97
CA GLN A 93 20.69 40.49 47.11
C GLN A 93 20.82 39.28 46.17
N VAL A 94 20.41 38.10 46.62
CA VAL A 94 20.35 36.88 45.78
C VAL A 94 19.29 37.04 44.68
N ALA A 95 18.13 37.62 45.01
CA ALA A 95 17.09 37.90 44.03
C ALA A 95 17.56 38.87 42.93
N LEU A 96 18.33 39.91 43.28
CA LEU A 96 18.88 40.87 42.31
C LEU A 96 19.88 40.22 41.35
N VAL A 97 20.74 39.32 41.84
CA VAL A 97 21.69 38.59 40.99
C VAL A 97 20.97 37.67 40.02
N PHE A 98 19.92 36.97 40.47
CA PHE A 98 19.11 36.13 39.59
C PHE A 98 18.37 36.94 38.52
N ILE A 99 17.81 38.09 38.88
CA ILE A 99 17.15 39.00 37.91
C ILE A 99 18.15 39.51 36.88
N PHE A 100 19.36 39.87 37.31
CA PHE A 100 20.42 40.33 36.41
C PHE A 100 20.87 39.22 35.44
N ILE A 101 21.05 37.99 35.93
CA ILE A 101 21.39 36.84 35.09
C ILE A 101 20.29 36.58 34.06
N ILE A 102 19.02 36.64 34.46
CA ILE A 102 17.89 36.45 33.54
C ILE A 102 17.88 37.55 32.48
N LEU A 103 18.08 38.83 32.85
CA LEU A 103 18.16 39.94 31.92
C LEU A 103 19.31 39.78 30.92
N VAL A 104 20.49 39.36 31.37
CA VAL A 104 21.63 39.13 30.47
C VAL A 104 21.34 37.96 29.52
N TRP A 105 20.73 36.89 30.02
CA TRP A 105 20.37 35.73 29.20
C TRP A 105 19.30 36.05 28.17
N THR A 106 18.24 36.80 28.54
CA THR A 106 17.20 37.23 27.61
C THR A 106 17.75 38.17 26.55
N THR A 107 18.66 39.08 26.92
CA THR A 107 19.32 39.99 25.97
C THR A 107 20.24 39.23 25.01
N ALA A 108 21.01 38.25 25.50
CA ALA A 108 21.86 37.41 24.67
C ALA A 108 21.03 36.56 23.68
N VAL A 109 19.92 35.96 24.14
CA VAL A 109 18.99 35.22 23.27
C VAL A 109 18.36 36.17 22.24
N TYR A 110 17.95 37.37 22.64
CA TYR A 110 17.37 38.34 21.72
C TYR A 110 18.36 38.73 20.61
N LEU A 111 19.62 39.01 20.95
CA LEU A 111 20.66 39.33 19.97
C LEU A 111 21.02 38.14 19.06
N PHE A 112 21.07 36.93 19.62
CA PHE A 112 21.39 35.72 18.84
C PHE A 112 20.27 35.32 17.88
N PHE A 113 19.01 35.57 18.25
CA PHE A 113 17.85 35.32 17.39
C PHE A 113 17.49 36.50 16.47
N SER A 114 17.93 37.73 16.76
CA SER A 114 17.71 38.88 15.87
C SER A 114 18.58 38.85 14.62
N ASP A 115 19.83 38.38 14.71
CA ASP A 115 20.77 38.38 13.58
C ASP A 115 20.60 37.17 12.63
N GLY A 116 20.01 36.06 13.09
CA GLY A 116 19.84 34.83 12.28
C GLY A 116 18.53 34.75 11.47
N PHE A 117 17.53 35.58 11.77
CA PHE A 117 16.18 35.43 11.18
C PHE A 117 15.96 36.26 9.91
N GLY A 118 16.71 37.36 9.71
CA GLY A 118 16.53 38.26 8.58
C GLY A 118 16.88 37.64 7.23
N GLU A 119 18.02 36.94 7.16
CA GLU A 119 18.54 36.38 5.90
C GLU A 119 17.78 35.12 5.47
N SER A 120 17.40 34.25 6.42
CA SER A 120 16.60 33.06 6.15
C SER A 120 15.16 33.40 5.76
N LYS A 121 14.57 34.46 6.34
CA LYS A 121 13.24 34.96 5.96
C LYS A 121 13.27 35.57 4.55
N LYS A 122 14.28 36.37 4.21
CA LYS A 122 14.45 36.94 2.86
C LYS A 122 14.64 35.85 1.79
N ARG A 123 15.40 34.79 2.09
CA ARG A 123 15.57 33.64 1.20
C ARG A 123 14.26 32.87 0.98
N LEU A 124 13.48 32.68 2.05
CA LEU A 124 12.17 32.02 1.99
C LEU A 124 11.15 32.83 1.18
N TYR A 125 11.08 34.16 1.39
CA TYR A 125 10.21 35.04 0.59
C TYR A 125 10.59 35.05 -0.89
N ASN A 126 11.89 35.08 -1.22
CA ASN A 126 12.33 35.01 -2.60
C ASN A 126 12.01 33.66 -3.27
N GLN A 127 12.02 32.56 -2.52
CA GLN A 127 11.60 31.25 -3.02
C GLN A 127 10.08 31.15 -3.19
N LEU A 128 9.31 31.72 -2.26
CA LEU A 128 7.85 31.82 -2.36
C LEU A 128 7.42 32.66 -3.56
N SER A 129 8.05 33.83 -3.77
CA SER A 129 7.77 34.69 -4.92
C SER A 129 8.09 33.99 -6.25
N LYS A 130 9.24 33.32 -6.37
CA LYS A 130 9.56 32.54 -7.58
C LYS A 130 8.57 31.39 -7.83
N LEU A 131 8.05 30.78 -6.76
CA LEU A 131 7.07 29.71 -6.87
C LEU A 131 5.70 30.26 -7.29
N GLU A 132 5.29 31.40 -6.74
CA GLU A 132 4.05 32.09 -7.08
C GLU A 132 4.05 32.57 -8.53
N ASP A 133 5.16 33.16 -8.99
CA ASP A 133 5.35 33.55 -10.40
C ASP A 133 5.28 32.34 -11.34
N GLY A 134 5.90 31.22 -10.97
CA GLY A 134 5.85 29.98 -11.74
C GLY A 134 4.44 29.36 -11.81
N ILE A 135 3.67 29.45 -10.72
CA ILE A 135 2.28 29.00 -10.67
C ILE A 135 1.41 29.91 -11.55
N GLN A 136 1.58 31.24 -11.47
CA GLN A 136 0.83 32.18 -12.30
C GLN A 136 1.10 31.98 -13.79
N GLU A 137 2.35 31.72 -14.18
CA GLU A 137 2.68 31.44 -15.58
C GLU A 137 2.08 30.11 -16.06
N GLN A 138 2.08 29.08 -15.22
CA GLN A 138 1.37 27.82 -15.53
C GLN A 138 -0.14 28.03 -15.69
N PHE A 139 -0.77 28.85 -14.84
CA PHE A 139 -2.18 29.19 -14.99
C PHE A 139 -2.46 29.99 -16.28
N ARG A 140 -1.54 30.88 -16.67
CA ARG A 140 -1.65 31.64 -17.93
C ARG A 140 -1.60 30.71 -19.14
N LEU A 141 -0.60 29.81 -19.19
CA LEU A 141 -0.44 28.83 -20.26
C LEU A 141 -1.64 27.86 -20.34
N ASN A 142 -2.13 27.38 -19.19
CA ASN A 142 -3.32 26.52 -19.16
C ASN A 142 -4.57 27.26 -19.63
N ASN A 143 -4.74 28.54 -19.30
CA ASN A 143 -5.87 29.34 -19.75
C ASN A 143 -5.83 29.64 -21.25
N GLU A 144 -4.65 29.90 -21.81
CA GLU A 144 -4.45 30.03 -23.26
C GLU A 144 -4.82 28.73 -23.99
N MET A 145 -4.34 27.58 -23.49
CA MET A 145 -4.68 26.27 -24.05
C MET A 145 -6.20 25.98 -23.97
N ILE A 146 -6.87 26.38 -22.89
CA ILE A 146 -8.33 26.27 -22.77
C ILE A 146 -9.05 27.19 -23.77
N GLN A 147 -8.55 28.40 -24.00
CA GLN A 147 -9.13 29.30 -25.00
C GLN A 147 -8.96 28.77 -26.42
N ASP A 148 -7.78 28.25 -26.77
CA ASP A 148 -7.51 27.64 -28.08
C ASP A 148 -8.41 26.41 -28.30
N THR A 149 -8.56 25.58 -27.26
CA THR A 149 -9.48 24.43 -27.30
C THR A 149 -10.92 24.88 -27.49
N LYS A 150 -11.36 25.95 -26.80
CA LYS A 150 -12.71 26.53 -26.97
C LYS A 150 -12.91 27.11 -28.37
N GLN A 151 -11.92 27.79 -28.93
CA GLN A 151 -11.97 28.30 -30.30
C GLN A 151 -12.02 27.17 -31.33
N PHE A 152 -11.27 26.09 -31.11
CA PHE A 152 -11.32 24.88 -31.95
C PHE A 152 -12.70 24.23 -31.91
N LEU A 153 -13.29 24.10 -30.71
CA LEU A 153 -14.65 23.58 -30.52
C LEU A 153 -15.73 24.50 -31.15
N GLN A 154 -15.57 25.82 -31.06
CA GLN A 154 -16.49 26.77 -31.69
C GLN A 154 -16.36 26.79 -33.21
N LYS A 155 -15.16 26.63 -33.78
CA LYS A 155 -14.98 26.42 -35.23
C LYS A 155 -15.66 25.14 -35.70
N LYS A 156 -15.62 24.08 -34.89
CA LYS A 156 -16.29 22.81 -35.15
C LYS A 156 -17.82 22.91 -35.02
N GLN A 157 -18.34 23.76 -34.12
CA GLN A 157 -19.79 24.01 -33.97
C GLN A 157 -20.35 25.00 -35.01
N LYS A 158 -19.58 26.00 -35.45
CA LYS A 158 -20.00 26.97 -36.49
C LYS A 158 -20.03 26.39 -37.90
N SER A 159 -19.46 25.21 -38.15
CA SER A 159 -19.65 24.49 -39.40
C SER A 159 -20.92 23.62 -39.43
N SER A 160 -21.74 23.66 -38.37
CA SER A 160 -22.89 22.77 -38.24
C SER A 160 -24.02 23.42 -37.44
N THR A 161 -24.85 24.26 -38.09
CA THR A 161 -26.34 24.38 -38.01
C THR A 161 -26.83 25.73 -38.60
N PRO A 162 -28.15 25.96 -38.88
CA PRO A 162 -29.34 25.13 -38.56
C PRO A 162 -30.36 24.95 -39.71
N VAL A 163 -30.96 23.76 -39.82
CA VAL A 163 -32.43 23.66 -40.00
C VAL A 163 -32.88 22.43 -39.21
N LEU A 164 -33.52 22.69 -38.08
CA LEU A 164 -34.27 21.71 -37.32
C LEU A 164 -35.69 21.75 -37.89
N GLU A 165 -36.22 20.58 -38.25
CA GLU A 165 -37.58 20.11 -37.94
C GLU A 165 -38.15 19.22 -39.04
N ALA A 166 -38.82 18.18 -38.57
CA ALA A 166 -39.70 17.25 -39.28
C ALA A 166 -39.05 16.03 -39.97
N THR A 167 -39.71 14.91 -39.71
CA THR A 167 -39.74 13.65 -40.48
C THR A 167 -38.97 12.48 -39.87
N VAL A 168 -39.56 12.03 -38.77
CA VAL A 168 -39.93 10.64 -38.48
C VAL A 168 -39.95 9.72 -39.72
N GLN A 169 -39.39 8.52 -39.53
CA GLN A 169 -39.67 7.25 -40.22
C GLN A 169 -38.65 6.73 -41.25
N LYS A 170 -38.28 5.46 -40.97
CA LYS A 170 -37.80 4.40 -41.87
C LYS A 170 -36.32 4.40 -42.27
N GLN A 171 -35.58 3.64 -41.46
CA GLN A 171 -34.82 2.45 -41.84
C GLN A 171 -34.04 2.43 -43.17
N ASN A 172 -32.78 2.03 -43.00
CA ASN A 172 -31.93 1.30 -43.95
C ASN A 172 -31.51 2.07 -45.21
N HIS A 173 -30.23 2.41 -45.32
CA HIS A 173 -29.23 1.69 -46.12
C HIS A 173 -27.93 2.50 -46.22
N LEU A 174 -26.78 1.81 -46.16
CA LEU A 174 -25.44 2.20 -46.64
C LEU A 174 -24.73 3.38 -45.94
N GLN A 175 -23.75 3.07 -45.08
CA GLN A 175 -22.31 3.05 -45.40
C GLN A 175 -21.76 4.40 -45.84
N VAL A 176 -21.03 5.04 -44.93
CA VAL A 176 -19.98 6.01 -45.25
C VAL A 176 -18.72 5.52 -44.54
N ASP A 177 -17.79 4.98 -45.34
CA ASP A 177 -16.44 4.62 -44.93
C ASP A 177 -15.54 5.86 -44.79
N LYS A 178 -14.55 5.70 -43.90
CA LYS A 178 -13.32 6.47 -43.60
C LYS A 178 -13.31 7.16 -42.23
N GLU A 179 -12.35 6.91 -41.33
CA GLU A 179 -11.18 6.01 -41.32
C GLU A 179 -10.66 5.98 -39.86
N THR A 180 -10.71 4.79 -39.25
CA THR A 180 -9.72 4.24 -38.30
C THR A 180 -9.35 4.99 -37.00
N GLN A 181 -10.28 5.00 -36.04
CA GLN A 181 -9.93 4.63 -34.66
C GLN A 181 -10.77 3.41 -34.29
N GLY A 182 -10.29 2.22 -34.67
CA GLY A 182 -10.99 0.97 -34.36
C GLY A 182 -11.09 0.80 -32.85
N SER A 183 -12.30 0.84 -32.31
CA SER A 183 -12.55 0.31 -30.97
C SER A 183 -12.04 -1.14 -30.96
N GLN A 184 -11.15 -1.48 -30.01
CA GLN A 184 -10.69 -2.86 -29.81
C GLN A 184 -11.78 -3.67 -29.09
N GLU A 185 -13.00 -3.56 -29.58
CA GLU A 185 -14.22 -4.04 -28.95
C GLU A 185 -14.26 -5.56 -29.02
N GLY A 186 -14.49 -6.21 -27.88
CA GLY A 186 -14.48 -7.68 -27.76
C GLY A 186 -13.11 -8.31 -27.45
N LYS A 187 -12.01 -7.54 -27.45
CA LYS A 187 -10.68 -8.03 -27.04
C LYS A 187 -10.45 -7.91 -25.53
N LEU A 188 -9.72 -8.87 -24.98
CA LEU A 188 -9.31 -8.97 -23.58
C LEU A 188 -7.77 -9.08 -23.53
N PRO A 189 -7.04 -7.98 -23.76
CA PRO A 189 -5.59 -7.99 -23.76
C PRO A 189 -5.01 -8.44 -22.41
N VAL A 190 -3.88 -9.15 -22.47
CA VAL A 190 -3.06 -9.45 -21.30
C VAL A 190 -1.86 -8.51 -21.28
N LEU A 191 -1.81 -7.62 -20.29
CA LEU A 191 -0.67 -6.77 -19.99
C LEU A 191 0.26 -7.48 -19.00
N VAL A 192 1.46 -7.82 -19.45
CA VAL A 192 2.51 -8.41 -18.62
C VAL A 192 3.49 -7.33 -18.17
N PHE A 193 3.66 -7.15 -16.85
CA PHE A 193 4.67 -6.27 -16.27
C PHE A 193 5.99 -7.00 -16.10
N ALA A 194 7.04 -6.53 -16.79
CA ALA A 194 8.39 -7.05 -16.71
C ALA A 194 9.41 -5.96 -16.36
N CYS A 195 10.59 -6.34 -15.90
CA CYS A 195 11.69 -5.42 -15.60
C CYS A 195 13.02 -6.07 -16.00
N ASN A 196 13.73 -6.67 -15.04
CA ASN A 196 15.08 -7.18 -15.19
C ASN A 196 15.21 -8.68 -14.85
N ARG A 197 14.13 -9.45 -15.04
CA ARG A 197 14.11 -10.90 -14.78
C ARG A 197 13.90 -11.67 -16.07
N VAL A 198 14.94 -12.37 -16.53
CA VAL A 198 14.87 -13.26 -17.71
C VAL A 198 13.90 -14.44 -17.51
N SER A 199 13.55 -14.74 -16.26
CA SER A 199 12.53 -15.72 -15.89
C SER A 199 11.11 -15.34 -16.33
N VAL A 200 10.90 -14.15 -16.89
CA VAL A 200 9.64 -13.76 -17.57
C VAL A 200 9.22 -14.78 -18.62
N THR A 201 10.17 -15.53 -19.19
CA THR A 201 9.95 -16.67 -20.08
C THR A 201 8.95 -17.66 -19.51
N ARG A 202 9.11 -18.06 -18.24
CA ARG A 202 8.18 -18.99 -17.58
C ARG A 202 6.74 -18.48 -17.54
N CYS A 203 6.55 -17.16 -17.40
CA CYS A 203 5.24 -16.53 -17.44
C CYS A 203 4.68 -16.53 -18.87
N LEU A 204 5.48 -16.07 -19.85
CA LEU A 204 5.09 -15.97 -21.26
C LEU A 204 4.81 -17.33 -21.89
N ASP A 205 5.65 -18.34 -21.65
CA ASP A 205 5.47 -19.71 -22.14
C ASP A 205 4.11 -20.27 -21.72
N ARG A 206 3.72 -20.04 -20.46
CA ARG A 206 2.43 -20.50 -19.91
C ARG A 206 1.25 -19.71 -20.46
N LEU A 207 1.39 -18.40 -20.58
CA LEU A 207 0.39 -17.55 -21.23
C LEU A 207 0.14 -18.01 -22.67
N LEU A 208 1.20 -18.26 -23.45
CA LEU A 208 1.09 -18.72 -24.83
C LEU A 208 0.54 -20.15 -24.93
N GLN A 209 0.98 -21.05 -24.04
CA GLN A 209 0.52 -22.43 -24.01
C GLN A 209 -1.00 -22.54 -23.81
N TYR A 210 -1.56 -21.74 -22.90
CA TYR A 210 -3.00 -21.79 -22.58
C TYR A 210 -3.84 -20.75 -23.31
N ARG A 211 -3.25 -19.89 -24.16
CA ARG A 211 -3.97 -18.87 -24.91
C ARG A 211 -4.85 -19.52 -25.97
N PRO A 212 -6.19 -19.37 -25.89
CA PRO A 212 -7.09 -20.02 -26.85
C PRO A 212 -7.12 -19.30 -28.21
N ASP A 213 -6.92 -17.98 -28.22
CA ASP A 213 -7.04 -17.14 -29.41
C ASP A 213 -6.13 -15.90 -29.25
N ALA A 214 -5.26 -15.66 -30.23
CA ALA A 214 -4.29 -14.56 -30.21
C ALA A 214 -4.90 -13.18 -30.51
N ASP A 215 -5.97 -13.12 -31.30
CA ASP A 215 -6.66 -11.85 -31.60
C ASP A 215 -7.55 -11.42 -30.45
N LYS A 216 -8.21 -12.39 -29.80
CA LYS A 216 -9.06 -12.14 -28.63
C LYS A 216 -8.24 -11.79 -27.38
N PHE A 217 -7.09 -12.44 -27.20
CA PHE A 217 -6.20 -12.23 -26.05
C PHE A 217 -4.79 -11.82 -26.50
N PRO A 218 -4.64 -10.61 -27.08
CA PRO A 218 -3.31 -10.13 -27.45
C PRO A 218 -2.48 -9.95 -26.19
N ILE A 219 -1.21 -10.37 -26.24
CA ILE A 219 -0.28 -10.26 -25.12
C ILE A 219 0.64 -9.06 -25.36
N ILE A 220 0.59 -8.09 -24.45
CA ILE A 220 1.43 -6.91 -24.48
C ILE A 220 2.35 -7.00 -23.27
N VAL A 221 3.66 -7.00 -23.49
CA VAL A 221 4.67 -7.00 -22.43
C VAL A 221 5.17 -5.57 -22.27
N SER A 222 4.97 -5.00 -21.09
CA SER A 222 5.49 -3.70 -20.70
C SER A 222 6.72 -3.90 -19.83
N GLN A 223 7.89 -3.54 -20.37
CA GLN A 223 9.17 -3.70 -19.69
C GLN A 223 9.66 -2.36 -19.12
N ASP A 224 10.09 -2.36 -17.86
CA ASP A 224 10.87 -1.29 -17.21
C ASP A 224 12.35 -1.69 -17.06
N CYS A 225 13.17 -0.82 -16.46
CA CYS A 225 14.52 -1.12 -15.96
C CYS A 225 15.64 -1.24 -17.01
N ASP A 226 15.38 -0.96 -18.29
CA ASP A 226 16.37 -1.00 -19.39
C ASP A 226 17.28 -2.24 -19.35
N HIS A 227 16.70 -3.40 -19.08
CA HIS A 227 17.46 -4.64 -19.00
C HIS A 227 17.49 -5.34 -20.36
N ASP A 228 18.61 -5.20 -21.08
CA ASP A 228 18.77 -5.68 -22.46
C ASP A 228 18.51 -7.18 -22.60
N GLU A 229 19.03 -8.02 -21.69
CA GLU A 229 18.83 -9.47 -21.75
C GLU A 229 17.35 -9.85 -21.64
N THR A 230 16.60 -9.17 -20.76
CA THR A 230 15.15 -9.39 -20.64
C THR A 230 14.42 -8.89 -21.89
N ALA A 231 14.83 -7.74 -22.43
CA ALA A 231 14.24 -7.19 -23.64
C ALA A 231 14.42 -8.13 -24.83
N GLU A 232 15.62 -8.67 -25.01
CA GLU A 232 15.95 -9.55 -26.13
C GLU A 232 15.21 -10.88 -26.05
N ILE A 233 15.12 -11.45 -24.84
CA ILE A 233 14.31 -12.64 -24.61
C ILE A 233 12.83 -12.38 -24.92
N ILE A 234 12.27 -11.23 -24.56
CA ILE A 234 10.88 -10.90 -24.90
C ILE A 234 10.73 -10.73 -26.42
N ARG A 235 11.67 -10.06 -27.10
CA ARG A 235 11.67 -9.91 -28.56
C ARG A 235 11.75 -11.24 -29.30
N SER A 236 12.43 -12.24 -28.72
CA SER A 236 12.55 -13.58 -29.32
C SER A 236 11.22 -14.32 -29.52
N TYR A 237 10.16 -13.93 -28.79
CA TYR A 237 8.80 -14.46 -29.01
C TYR A 237 8.15 -13.95 -30.31
N GLY A 238 8.76 -12.96 -30.97
CA GLY A 238 8.34 -12.42 -32.26
C GLY A 238 6.89 -11.90 -32.23
N PRO A 239 6.06 -12.23 -33.23
CA PRO A 239 4.70 -11.67 -33.35
C PRO A 239 3.71 -12.22 -32.31
N GLN A 240 4.12 -13.17 -31.47
CA GLN A 240 3.22 -13.74 -30.45
C GLN A 240 2.93 -12.76 -29.31
N VAL A 241 3.81 -11.77 -29.10
CA VAL A 241 3.73 -10.74 -28.05
C VAL A 241 4.12 -9.38 -28.61
N THR A 242 3.61 -8.30 -28.02
CA THR A 242 4.03 -6.94 -28.33
C THR A 242 4.85 -6.38 -27.17
N LEU A 243 6.12 -6.03 -27.40
CA LEU A 243 6.96 -5.38 -26.40
C LEU A 243 6.76 -3.85 -26.42
N MET A 244 6.56 -3.28 -25.24
CA MET A 244 6.64 -1.85 -24.99
C MET A 244 7.67 -1.60 -23.89
N GLN A 245 8.44 -0.52 -24.01
CA GLN A 245 9.45 -0.15 -23.03
C GLN A 245 9.07 1.17 -22.36
N GLN A 246 9.06 1.17 -21.03
CA GLN A 246 8.80 2.37 -20.24
C GLN A 246 9.91 3.40 -20.55
N PRO A 247 9.58 4.62 -20.99
CA PRO A 247 10.57 5.55 -21.53
C PRO A 247 11.33 6.37 -20.48
N ASP A 248 10.75 6.56 -19.29
CA ASP A 248 11.35 7.34 -18.21
C ASP A 248 12.10 6.42 -17.22
N GLN A 249 13.37 6.22 -17.51
CA GLN A 249 14.31 5.44 -16.71
C GLN A 249 15.06 6.30 -15.68
N SER A 250 14.71 7.59 -15.59
CA SER A 250 15.35 8.52 -14.68
C SER A 250 15.14 8.11 -13.22
N ASP A 251 16.05 8.59 -12.40
CA ASP A 251 16.05 8.30 -10.98
C ASP A 251 14.92 9.05 -10.25
N ILE A 252 14.16 8.34 -9.42
CA ILE A 252 13.02 8.95 -8.71
C ILE A 252 13.50 9.61 -7.41
N GLN A 253 13.19 10.89 -7.26
CA GLN A 253 13.38 11.62 -6.01
C GLN A 253 12.40 11.12 -4.94
N VAL A 254 12.94 10.49 -3.91
CA VAL A 254 12.19 9.92 -2.79
C VAL A 254 12.55 10.61 -1.48
N PRO A 255 11.61 10.72 -0.51
CA PRO A 255 11.91 11.25 0.81
C PRO A 255 13.09 10.52 1.48
N PRO A 256 13.91 11.19 2.31
CA PRO A 256 15.09 10.57 2.94
C PRO A 256 14.79 9.28 3.70
N LYS A 257 13.61 9.20 4.34
CA LYS A 257 13.14 8.02 5.10
C LYS A 257 12.77 6.83 4.22
N GLU A 258 12.52 7.05 2.93
CA GLU A 258 12.02 6.04 1.98
C GLU A 258 13.05 5.66 0.91
N LYS A 259 14.31 6.09 1.05
CA LYS A 259 15.39 5.74 0.11
C LYS A 259 15.50 4.24 -0.16
N LYS A 260 15.23 3.40 0.85
CA LYS A 260 15.25 1.94 0.74
C LYS A 260 14.06 1.37 -0.05
N PHE A 261 12.99 2.13 -0.24
CA PHE A 261 11.74 1.71 -0.88
C PHE A 261 11.55 2.29 -2.29
N LYS A 262 12.63 2.80 -2.88
CA LYS A 262 12.64 3.41 -4.21
C LYS A 262 12.08 2.51 -5.31
N GLY A 263 12.26 1.20 -5.19
CA GLY A 263 11.67 0.23 -6.13
C GLY A 263 10.15 0.35 -6.21
N TYR A 264 9.46 0.60 -5.10
CA TYR A 264 7.99 0.78 -5.09
C TYR A 264 7.53 2.04 -5.83
N PHE A 265 8.37 3.08 -5.88
CA PHE A 265 8.09 4.27 -6.67
C PHE A 265 8.26 4.00 -8.18
N LYS A 266 9.30 3.23 -8.55
CA LYS A 266 9.49 2.81 -9.95
C LYS A 266 8.34 1.93 -10.42
N ILE A 267 7.93 0.95 -9.61
CA ILE A 267 6.76 0.10 -9.89
C ILE A 267 5.51 0.97 -10.12
N ALA A 268 5.21 1.91 -9.23
CA ALA A 268 4.03 2.76 -9.40
C ALA A 268 4.11 3.62 -10.69
N ARG A 269 5.28 4.17 -11.02
CA ARG A 269 5.50 4.89 -12.28
C ARG A 269 5.26 3.99 -13.50
N HIS A 270 5.79 2.76 -13.47
CA HIS A 270 5.66 1.79 -14.55
C HIS A 270 4.21 1.34 -14.76
N TYR A 271 3.50 1.01 -13.69
CA TYR A 271 2.06 0.70 -13.72
C TYR A 271 1.24 1.84 -14.32
N GLY A 272 1.45 3.07 -13.85
CA GLY A 272 0.74 4.24 -14.37
C GLY A 272 0.97 4.47 -15.86
N TRP A 273 2.22 4.36 -16.31
CA TRP A 273 2.56 4.51 -17.72
C TRP A 273 1.96 3.39 -18.59
N ALA A 274 2.12 2.14 -18.18
CA ALA A 274 1.66 0.99 -18.97
C ALA A 274 0.13 0.97 -19.11
N LEU A 275 -0.60 1.29 -18.03
CA LEU A 275 -2.06 1.36 -18.09
C LEU A 275 -2.54 2.53 -18.96
N ASN A 276 -1.83 3.67 -18.95
CA ASN A 276 -2.10 4.74 -19.92
C ASN A 276 -1.90 4.26 -21.36
N GLN A 277 -0.86 3.48 -21.66
CA GLN A 277 -0.70 2.90 -23.00
C GLN A 277 -1.93 2.05 -23.36
N MET A 278 -2.33 1.11 -22.50
CA MET A 278 -3.43 0.20 -22.79
C MET A 278 -4.78 0.91 -23.00
N PHE A 279 -5.10 1.90 -22.17
CA PHE A 279 -6.43 2.53 -22.16
C PHE A 279 -6.55 3.79 -23.01
N PHE A 280 -5.45 4.51 -23.26
CA PHE A 280 -5.45 5.74 -24.06
C PHE A 280 -4.84 5.57 -25.44
N ASN A 281 -3.79 4.74 -25.59
CA ASN A 281 -3.12 4.56 -26.89
C ASN A 281 -3.70 3.36 -27.65
N PHE A 282 -3.75 2.18 -27.04
CA PHE A 282 -4.38 1.01 -27.66
C PHE A 282 -5.92 1.06 -27.62
N ASN A 283 -6.48 1.92 -26.77
CA ASN A 283 -7.92 2.12 -26.62
C ASN A 283 -8.70 0.82 -26.31
N PHE A 284 -8.13 -0.03 -25.44
CA PHE A 284 -8.85 -1.19 -24.93
C PHE A 284 -9.91 -0.79 -23.90
N SER A 285 -11.00 -1.57 -23.81
CA SER A 285 -12.07 -1.33 -22.83
C SER A 285 -11.79 -2.00 -21.48
N THR A 286 -11.05 -3.11 -21.50
CA THR A 286 -10.75 -3.97 -20.35
C THR A 286 -9.34 -4.54 -20.54
N VAL A 287 -8.59 -4.74 -19.44
CA VAL A 287 -7.23 -5.30 -19.48
C VAL A 287 -7.07 -6.34 -18.38
N ILE A 288 -6.41 -7.45 -18.68
CA ILE A 288 -5.94 -8.44 -17.69
C ILE A 288 -4.47 -8.13 -17.39
N ILE A 289 -4.11 -8.01 -16.12
CA ILE A 289 -2.77 -7.66 -15.65
C ILE A 289 -2.10 -8.89 -15.03
N VAL A 290 -0.87 -9.15 -15.45
CA VAL A 290 -0.02 -10.25 -14.96
C VAL A 290 1.38 -9.70 -14.68
N GLU A 291 2.03 -10.11 -13.59
CA GLU A 291 3.44 -9.80 -13.34
C GLU A 291 4.34 -10.90 -13.90
N ASP A 292 5.58 -10.57 -14.26
CA ASP A 292 6.57 -11.47 -14.87
C ASP A 292 6.95 -12.69 -14.01
N ASP A 293 6.61 -12.70 -12.73
CA ASP A 293 6.87 -13.81 -11.82
C ASP A 293 5.65 -14.69 -11.50
N LEU A 294 4.57 -14.56 -12.27
CA LEU A 294 3.37 -15.38 -12.17
C LEU A 294 3.35 -16.50 -13.19
N GLU A 295 2.98 -17.70 -12.74
CA GLU A 295 2.53 -18.81 -13.57
C GLU A 295 1.00 -18.87 -13.53
N ILE A 296 0.38 -19.21 -14.66
CA ILE A 296 -1.08 -19.25 -14.83
C ILE A 296 -1.63 -20.68 -14.89
N ALA A 297 -2.89 -20.85 -14.50
CA ALA A 297 -3.62 -22.11 -14.58
C ALA A 297 -4.14 -22.41 -16.01
N PRO A 298 -4.47 -23.67 -16.33
CA PRO A 298 -4.99 -24.06 -17.65
C PRO A 298 -6.30 -23.35 -18.04
N ASP A 299 -7.12 -22.95 -17.06
CA ASP A 299 -8.40 -22.26 -17.25
C ASP A 299 -8.31 -20.74 -17.03
N PHE A 300 -7.10 -20.16 -16.98
CA PHE A 300 -6.91 -18.72 -16.71
C PHE A 300 -7.70 -17.82 -17.66
N PHE A 301 -7.59 -18.05 -18.97
CA PHE A 301 -8.32 -17.27 -19.97
C PHE A 301 -9.83 -17.52 -19.91
N GLU A 302 -10.24 -18.77 -19.69
CA GLU A 302 -11.64 -19.16 -19.55
C GLU A 302 -12.30 -18.50 -18.31
N TYR A 303 -11.55 -18.40 -17.21
CA TYR A 303 -11.96 -17.71 -15.98
C TYR A 303 -12.24 -16.22 -16.21
N PHE A 304 -11.32 -15.50 -16.83
CA PHE A 304 -11.53 -14.08 -17.13
C PHE A 304 -12.63 -13.88 -18.17
N LEU A 305 -12.71 -14.76 -19.17
CA LEU A 305 -13.77 -14.71 -20.17
C LEU A 305 -15.17 -14.89 -19.55
N GLY A 306 -15.34 -15.89 -18.68
CA GLY A 306 -16.62 -16.16 -18.03
C GLY A 306 -17.05 -15.08 -17.02
N THR A 307 -16.09 -14.41 -16.38
CA THR A 307 -16.36 -13.38 -15.36
C THR A 307 -16.42 -11.96 -15.92
N HIS A 308 -15.91 -11.71 -17.13
CA HIS A 308 -15.91 -10.40 -17.78
C HIS A 308 -17.31 -9.77 -17.90
N PRO A 309 -18.38 -10.50 -18.30
CA PRO A 309 -19.73 -9.94 -18.34
C PRO A 309 -20.24 -9.45 -16.97
N LEU A 310 -19.83 -10.11 -15.87
CA LEU A 310 -20.20 -9.67 -14.53
C LEU A 310 -19.52 -8.35 -14.17
N LEU A 311 -18.22 -8.22 -14.47
CA LEU A 311 -17.46 -6.99 -14.24
C LEU A 311 -18.02 -5.80 -15.04
N GLN A 312 -18.53 -6.05 -16.25
CA GLN A 312 -19.16 -5.02 -17.07
C GLN A 312 -20.55 -4.62 -16.55
N LYS A 313 -21.34 -5.58 -16.06
CA LYS A 313 -22.74 -5.39 -15.67
C LYS A 313 -22.92 -4.86 -14.24
N ASP A 314 -22.10 -5.31 -13.30
CA ASP A 314 -22.26 -4.99 -11.88
C ASP A 314 -21.32 -3.83 -11.46
N PRO A 315 -21.82 -2.60 -11.27
CA PRO A 315 -20.99 -1.44 -10.90
C PRO A 315 -20.41 -1.54 -9.48
N THR A 316 -20.86 -2.51 -8.68
CA THR A 316 -20.33 -2.80 -7.36
C THR A 316 -19.11 -3.72 -7.41
N LEU A 317 -18.79 -4.25 -8.60
CA LEU A 317 -17.52 -4.87 -8.91
C LEU A 317 -16.57 -3.83 -9.51
N TRP A 318 -15.28 -3.98 -9.21
CA TRP A 318 -14.22 -3.17 -9.81
C TRP A 318 -13.04 -3.99 -10.32
N CYS A 319 -12.95 -5.27 -9.94
CA CYS A 319 -11.94 -6.15 -10.48
C CYS A 319 -12.39 -7.61 -10.45
N VAL A 320 -11.70 -8.44 -11.23
CA VAL A 320 -11.68 -9.90 -11.08
C VAL A 320 -10.22 -10.26 -10.81
N SER A 321 -9.94 -11.06 -9.78
CA SER A 321 -8.58 -11.50 -9.45
C SER A 321 -8.50 -13.02 -9.48
N ALA A 322 -7.43 -13.53 -10.08
CA ALA A 322 -7.07 -14.94 -10.13
C ALA A 322 -6.49 -15.47 -8.80
N TRP A 323 -6.37 -14.62 -7.77
CA TRP A 323 -5.65 -14.95 -6.55
C TRP A 323 -6.56 -15.13 -5.33
N ASN A 324 -6.31 -16.19 -4.58
CA ASN A 324 -6.82 -16.41 -3.22
C ASN A 324 -5.65 -16.27 -2.22
N ASP A 325 -5.66 -15.22 -1.38
CA ASP A 325 -4.62 -14.96 -0.38
C ASP A 325 -4.51 -16.09 0.67
N ASN A 326 -5.61 -16.82 0.91
CA ASN A 326 -5.67 -17.98 1.79
C ASN A 326 -5.72 -19.31 1.01
N GLY A 327 -5.37 -19.30 -0.28
CA GLY A 327 -5.49 -20.42 -1.22
C GLY A 327 -4.47 -21.55 -1.06
N LYS A 328 -4.03 -21.87 0.17
CA LYS A 328 -3.12 -22.99 0.42
C LYS A 328 -3.86 -24.32 0.28
N GLU A 329 -3.18 -25.39 -0.10
CA GLU A 329 -3.82 -26.69 -0.37
C GLU A 329 -4.69 -27.23 0.79
N GLY A 330 -4.27 -27.06 2.04
CA GLY A 330 -5.07 -27.45 3.21
C GLY A 330 -6.17 -26.46 3.61
N LEU A 331 -6.33 -25.36 2.86
CA LEU A 331 -7.28 -24.28 3.13
C LEU A 331 -8.29 -24.03 2.01
N VAL A 332 -8.27 -24.86 0.97
CA VAL A 332 -9.18 -24.79 -0.18
C VAL A 332 -9.85 -26.14 -0.43
N ASP A 333 -11.07 -26.10 -0.96
CA ASP A 333 -11.74 -27.31 -1.44
C ASP A 333 -11.26 -27.67 -2.85
N THR A 334 -10.37 -28.67 -2.96
CA THR A 334 -9.78 -29.08 -4.25
C THR A 334 -10.77 -29.77 -5.18
N GLU A 335 -11.94 -30.14 -4.67
CA GLU A 335 -13.02 -30.77 -5.44
C GLU A 335 -14.03 -29.75 -5.97
N ARG A 336 -13.89 -28.48 -5.58
CA ARG A 336 -14.74 -27.37 -6.02
C ARG A 336 -13.95 -26.28 -6.76
N PRO A 337 -13.19 -26.61 -7.83
CA PRO A 337 -12.39 -25.62 -8.56
C PRO A 337 -13.26 -24.52 -9.20
N GLU A 338 -14.53 -24.78 -9.45
CA GLU A 338 -15.47 -23.86 -10.09
C GLU A 338 -16.04 -22.80 -9.13
N LEU A 339 -15.83 -22.95 -7.82
CA LEU A 339 -16.39 -22.06 -6.82
C LEU A 339 -15.68 -20.70 -6.81
N LEU A 340 -16.47 -19.64 -6.99
CA LEU A 340 -16.02 -18.24 -6.94
C LEU A 340 -16.73 -17.47 -5.83
N TYR A 341 -16.09 -16.41 -5.36
CA TYR A 341 -16.54 -15.55 -4.28
C TYR A 341 -16.40 -14.08 -4.64
N ARG A 342 -17.11 -13.23 -3.90
CA ARG A 342 -16.79 -11.79 -3.80
C ARG A 342 -15.79 -11.56 -2.67
N THR A 343 -14.94 -10.54 -2.79
CA THR A 343 -14.00 -10.08 -1.76
C THR A 343 -13.91 -8.56 -1.77
N ASP A 344 -13.90 -7.94 -0.60
CA ASP A 344 -13.64 -6.50 -0.43
C ASP A 344 -12.14 -6.21 -0.34
N PHE A 345 -11.31 -7.24 -0.13
CA PHE A 345 -9.87 -7.11 -0.21
C PHE A 345 -9.44 -7.17 -1.68
N PHE A 346 -8.73 -6.15 -2.17
CA PHE A 346 -8.13 -6.15 -3.50
C PHE A 346 -6.88 -7.05 -3.53
N PRO A 347 -6.91 -8.20 -4.23
CA PRO A 347 -5.81 -9.17 -4.16
C PRO A 347 -4.68 -8.86 -5.14
N GLY A 348 -5.02 -8.37 -6.35
CA GLY A 348 -4.06 -8.21 -7.44
C GLY A 348 -3.67 -9.56 -8.07
N LEU A 349 -2.37 -9.77 -8.29
CA LEU A 349 -1.73 -11.05 -8.65
C LEU A 349 -2.44 -11.84 -9.76
N GLY A 350 -2.58 -11.22 -10.94
CA GLY A 350 -3.43 -11.73 -12.01
C GLY A 350 -4.82 -11.16 -11.90
N TRP A 351 -5.08 -9.97 -12.44
CA TRP A 351 -6.36 -9.29 -12.22
C TRP A 351 -6.83 -8.48 -13.41
N MET A 352 -8.14 -8.34 -13.56
CA MET A 352 -8.78 -7.65 -14.68
C MET A 352 -9.45 -6.37 -14.22
N LEU A 353 -9.28 -5.29 -14.99
CA LEU A 353 -9.88 -3.98 -14.73
C LEU A 353 -10.45 -3.34 -16.01
N THR A 354 -11.38 -2.41 -15.83
CA THR A 354 -12.04 -1.68 -16.93
C THR A 354 -11.44 -0.30 -17.14
N ARG A 355 -11.62 0.24 -18.35
CA ARG A 355 -11.25 1.62 -18.71
C ARG A 355 -11.92 2.65 -17.82
N ASN A 356 -13.17 2.43 -17.44
CA ASN A 356 -13.91 3.33 -16.54
C ASN A 356 -13.26 3.41 -15.16
N LEU A 357 -12.78 2.28 -14.62
CA LEU A 357 -12.01 2.30 -13.39
C LEU A 357 -10.68 3.05 -13.59
N TRP A 358 -9.96 2.79 -14.69
CA TRP A 358 -8.71 3.49 -14.96
C TRP A 358 -8.89 5.01 -15.06
N LEU A 359 -9.95 5.47 -15.73
CA LEU A 359 -10.34 6.89 -15.81
C LEU A 359 -10.58 7.52 -14.43
N GLU A 360 -11.05 6.74 -13.45
CA GLU A 360 -11.15 7.22 -12.07
C GLU A 360 -9.78 7.30 -11.38
N LEU A 361 -8.92 6.29 -11.57
CA LEU A 361 -7.68 6.13 -10.81
C LEU A 361 -6.52 6.98 -11.35
N TYR A 362 -6.40 7.15 -12.67
CA TYR A 362 -5.20 7.76 -13.29
C TYR A 362 -4.96 9.21 -12.83
N THR A 363 -6.01 9.98 -12.57
CA THR A 363 -5.93 11.38 -12.13
C THR A 363 -5.34 11.54 -10.72
N LYS A 364 -5.39 10.48 -9.92
CA LYS A 364 -4.97 10.44 -8.52
C LYS A 364 -3.96 9.32 -8.26
N TRP A 365 -3.34 8.79 -9.31
CA TRP A 365 -2.44 7.65 -9.23
C TRP A 365 -1.28 7.95 -8.25
N PRO A 366 -0.96 7.04 -7.32
CA PRO A 366 -0.02 7.32 -6.25
C PRO A 366 1.41 7.29 -6.76
N ARG A 367 2.31 7.92 -6.01
CA ARG A 367 3.76 7.93 -6.33
C ARG A 367 4.44 6.59 -6.01
N SER A 368 3.84 5.75 -5.17
CA SER A 368 4.40 4.49 -4.65
C SER A 368 3.29 3.63 -4.03
N TYR A 369 3.61 2.38 -3.68
CA TYR A 369 2.72 1.44 -2.98
C TYR A 369 1.31 1.37 -3.57
N TRP A 370 1.23 1.26 -4.90
CA TRP A 370 -0.02 1.41 -5.65
C TRP A 370 -1.10 0.41 -5.21
N ASP A 371 -0.70 -0.79 -4.80
CA ASP A 371 -1.57 -1.88 -4.40
C ASP A 371 -2.12 -1.69 -2.97
N ASP A 372 -1.34 -1.10 -2.06
CA ASP A 372 -1.86 -0.69 -0.74
C ASP A 372 -2.74 0.57 -0.87
N TRP A 373 -2.35 1.53 -1.71
CA TRP A 373 -3.16 2.71 -2.01
C TRP A 373 -4.51 2.35 -2.62
N ILE A 374 -4.57 1.41 -3.57
CA ILE A 374 -5.85 1.05 -4.18
C ILE A 374 -6.77 0.39 -3.14
N ARG A 375 -6.23 -0.38 -2.18
CA ARG A 375 -7.00 -1.01 -1.09
C ARG A 375 -7.66 0.02 -0.14
N GLU A 376 -7.22 1.27 -0.13
CA GLU A 376 -7.80 2.31 0.71
C GLU A 376 -9.28 2.58 0.38
N PRO A 377 -10.12 2.95 1.37
CA PRO A 377 -11.55 3.19 1.15
C PRO A 377 -11.84 4.27 0.11
N ALA A 378 -10.99 5.29 -0.02
CA ALA A 378 -11.19 6.40 -0.95
C ALA A 378 -11.11 5.97 -2.42
N GLN A 379 -10.36 4.90 -2.70
CA GLN A 379 -10.20 4.27 -4.01
C GLN A 379 -11.20 3.14 -4.15
N ARG A 380 -11.29 2.24 -3.17
CA ARG A 380 -12.19 1.08 -3.21
C ARG A 380 -13.66 1.47 -3.29
N ARG A 381 -14.09 2.53 -2.60
CA ARG A 381 -15.48 3.06 -2.61
C ARG A 381 -16.54 1.98 -2.35
N GLY A 382 -16.24 1.02 -1.47
CA GLY A 382 -17.15 -0.07 -1.13
C GLY A 382 -17.37 -1.12 -2.23
N ARG A 383 -16.60 -1.08 -3.32
CA ARG A 383 -16.63 -2.09 -4.39
C ARG A 383 -15.86 -3.34 -3.98
N SER A 384 -16.18 -4.45 -4.62
CA SER A 384 -15.59 -5.76 -4.36
C SER A 384 -14.97 -6.33 -5.64
N CYS A 385 -14.07 -7.30 -5.50
CA CYS A 385 -13.61 -8.12 -6.62
C CYS A 385 -14.24 -9.51 -6.60
N ILE A 386 -14.26 -10.18 -7.75
CA ILE A 386 -14.43 -11.64 -7.80
C ILE A 386 -13.08 -12.30 -7.54
N ARG A 387 -13.06 -13.37 -6.73
CA ARG A 387 -11.88 -14.22 -6.49
C ARG A 387 -12.27 -15.71 -6.55
N PRO A 388 -11.38 -16.62 -6.93
CA PRO A 388 -11.68 -18.05 -6.94
C PRO A 388 -11.45 -18.74 -5.60
N GLU A 389 -11.98 -19.95 -5.45
CA GLU A 389 -11.59 -20.86 -4.37
C GLU A 389 -10.13 -21.32 -4.52
N ILE A 390 -9.80 -21.86 -5.69
CA ILE A 390 -8.43 -22.26 -6.06
C ILE A 390 -7.84 -21.21 -7.00
N SER A 391 -6.65 -20.69 -6.68
CA SER A 391 -6.01 -19.64 -7.47
C SER A 391 -5.73 -20.07 -8.91
N ARG A 392 -5.92 -19.14 -9.85
CA ARG A 392 -5.59 -19.26 -11.28
C ARG A 392 -4.20 -18.71 -11.61
N THR A 393 -3.51 -18.19 -10.60
CA THR A 393 -2.12 -17.73 -10.66
C THR A 393 -1.33 -18.26 -9.46
N LYS A 394 -0.03 -18.46 -9.66
CA LYS A 394 0.94 -18.80 -8.62
C LYS A 394 2.23 -18.03 -8.87
N THR A 395 2.77 -17.38 -7.84
CA THR A 395 4.06 -16.71 -7.97
C THR A 395 5.23 -17.68 -7.80
N PHE A 396 6.26 -17.50 -8.61
CA PHE A 396 7.58 -18.12 -8.43
C PHE A 396 8.67 -17.09 -8.10
N GLY A 397 8.29 -15.82 -7.90
CA GLY A 397 9.17 -14.68 -7.66
C GLY A 397 9.73 -14.62 -6.24
N LYS A 398 10.69 -15.49 -5.92
CA LYS A 398 11.38 -15.46 -4.61
C LYS A 398 12.16 -14.17 -4.38
N ILE A 399 12.83 -13.68 -5.43
CA ILE A 399 13.64 -12.46 -5.40
C ILE A 399 12.87 -11.37 -6.15
N GLY A 400 12.67 -10.24 -5.48
CA GLY A 400 11.96 -9.07 -5.99
C GLY A 400 12.15 -7.87 -5.08
N VAL A 401 11.43 -6.77 -5.35
CA VAL A 401 11.58 -5.50 -4.64
C VAL A 401 11.33 -5.61 -3.12
N SER A 402 10.54 -6.59 -2.69
CA SER A 402 10.20 -6.83 -1.28
C SER A 402 11.18 -7.75 -0.52
N ASN A 403 12.29 -8.17 -1.15
CA ASN A 403 13.27 -9.12 -0.59
C ASN A 403 12.67 -10.46 -0.10
N GLY A 404 11.55 -10.90 -0.69
CA GLY A 404 10.99 -12.24 -0.45
C GLY A 404 10.37 -12.48 0.94
N MET A 405 10.18 -11.43 1.75
CA MET A 405 9.73 -11.55 3.15
C MET A 405 8.39 -12.31 3.31
N TYR A 406 7.47 -12.13 2.36
CA TYR A 406 6.17 -12.81 2.34
C TYR A 406 6.16 -14.08 1.48
N PHE A 407 7.11 -14.23 0.55
CA PHE A 407 7.17 -15.37 -0.36
C PHE A 407 7.36 -16.68 0.38
N GLU A 408 8.35 -16.73 1.27
CA GLU A 408 8.73 -17.95 2.00
C GLU A 408 7.70 -18.38 3.05
N LYS A 409 6.92 -17.43 3.58
CA LYS A 409 5.94 -17.70 4.64
C LYS A 409 4.54 -17.99 4.12
N HIS A 410 4.15 -17.38 2.99
CA HIS A 410 2.77 -17.43 2.51
C HIS A 410 2.69 -17.72 1.00
N LEU A 411 3.26 -16.86 0.15
CA LEU A 411 2.90 -16.86 -1.28
C LEU A 411 3.27 -18.15 -2.02
N LYS A 412 4.41 -18.78 -1.68
CA LYS A 412 4.84 -20.02 -2.35
C LYS A 412 3.91 -21.22 -2.14
N PHE A 413 3.10 -21.18 -1.09
CA PHE A 413 2.20 -22.27 -0.68
C PHE A 413 0.82 -22.19 -1.32
N ILE A 414 0.53 -21.13 -2.08
CA ILE A 414 -0.75 -21.01 -2.78
C ILE A 414 -0.83 -22.07 -3.88
N LYS A 415 -1.93 -22.82 -3.87
CA LYS A 415 -2.22 -23.89 -4.83
C LYS A 415 -2.62 -23.26 -6.15
N LEU A 416 -1.93 -23.67 -7.22
CA LEU A 416 -2.34 -23.36 -8.59
C LEU A 416 -3.39 -24.39 -9.02
N ASN A 417 -4.49 -23.93 -9.60
CA ASN A 417 -5.49 -24.80 -10.19
C ASN A 417 -4.91 -25.58 -11.39
N ASP A 418 -5.21 -26.88 -11.44
CA ASP A 418 -4.83 -27.80 -12.51
C ASP A 418 -6.04 -28.44 -13.21
N LYS A 419 -7.26 -28.23 -12.70
CA LYS A 419 -8.51 -28.73 -13.27
C LYS A 419 -9.19 -27.66 -14.12
N PHE A 420 -9.36 -27.89 -15.43
CA PHE A 420 -10.02 -26.92 -16.31
C PHE A 420 -11.51 -26.77 -15.98
N VAL A 421 -11.98 -25.53 -15.78
CA VAL A 421 -13.39 -25.21 -15.52
C VAL A 421 -13.96 -24.34 -16.65
N PRO A 422 -15.07 -24.74 -17.31
CA PRO A 422 -15.67 -23.99 -18.42
C PRO A 422 -16.55 -22.82 -17.94
N PHE A 423 -15.96 -21.82 -17.27
CA PHE A 423 -16.68 -20.69 -16.66
C PHE A 423 -17.60 -19.93 -17.62
N SER A 424 -17.24 -19.79 -18.90
CA SER A 424 -18.07 -19.10 -19.91
C SER A 424 -19.39 -19.81 -20.19
N LYS A 425 -19.49 -21.10 -19.84
CA LYS A 425 -20.69 -21.93 -19.99
C LYS A 425 -21.49 -22.05 -18.69
N MET A 426 -21.01 -21.48 -17.59
CA MET A 426 -21.64 -21.58 -16.28
C MET A 426 -22.57 -20.40 -16.01
N ASN A 427 -23.59 -20.64 -15.19
CA ASN A 427 -24.39 -19.55 -14.63
C ASN A 427 -23.69 -18.94 -13.41
N LEU A 428 -23.01 -17.81 -13.63
CA LEU A 428 -22.30 -17.09 -12.58
C LEU A 428 -23.14 -15.94 -11.96
N SER A 429 -24.45 -15.90 -12.21
CA SER A 429 -25.32 -14.81 -11.72
C SER A 429 -25.42 -14.74 -10.20
N TYR A 430 -25.09 -15.83 -9.50
CA TYR A 430 -25.02 -15.86 -8.04
C TYR A 430 -23.97 -14.87 -7.47
N LEU A 431 -23.00 -14.44 -8.28
CA LEU A 431 -21.98 -13.45 -7.92
C LEU A 431 -22.45 -12.00 -8.02
N LEU A 432 -23.59 -11.72 -8.65
CA LEU A 432 -24.19 -10.39 -8.67
C LEU A 432 -24.54 -9.98 -7.23
N LYS A 433 -24.20 -8.74 -6.85
CA LYS A 433 -24.27 -8.33 -5.44
C LYS A 433 -25.63 -8.59 -4.78
N GLU A 434 -26.73 -8.35 -5.48
CA GLU A 434 -28.09 -8.57 -4.96
C GLU A 434 -28.36 -10.03 -4.59
N ASN A 435 -27.88 -10.98 -5.40
CA ASN A 435 -27.99 -12.40 -5.15
C ASN A 435 -26.98 -12.83 -4.07
N TYR A 436 -25.73 -12.41 -4.22
CA TYR A 436 -24.65 -12.80 -3.33
C TYR A 436 -24.89 -12.33 -1.88
N ASP A 437 -25.34 -11.10 -1.68
CA ASP A 437 -25.66 -10.58 -0.35
C ASP A 437 -26.79 -11.35 0.32
N LYS A 438 -27.82 -11.72 -0.44
CA LYS A 438 -28.95 -12.47 0.09
C LYS A 438 -28.55 -13.90 0.44
N ASP A 439 -27.91 -14.58 -0.50
CA ASP A 439 -27.69 -16.03 -0.42
C ASP A 439 -26.43 -16.37 0.37
N PHE A 440 -25.29 -15.76 0.06
CA PHE A 440 -24.04 -16.04 0.76
C PHE A 440 -24.04 -15.46 2.18
N VAL A 441 -24.29 -14.16 2.36
CA VAL A 441 -24.25 -13.58 3.72
C VAL A 441 -25.36 -14.16 4.59
N GLY A 442 -26.57 -14.36 4.01
CA GLY A 442 -27.68 -15.01 4.70
C GLY A 442 -27.37 -16.44 5.14
N SER A 443 -26.70 -17.25 4.30
CA SER A 443 -26.31 -18.61 4.67
C SER A 443 -25.21 -18.67 5.73
N VAL A 444 -24.20 -17.78 5.66
CA VAL A 444 -23.13 -17.70 6.66
C VAL A 444 -23.69 -17.47 8.06
N TYR A 445 -24.62 -16.53 8.22
CA TYR A 445 -25.19 -16.24 9.55
C TYR A 445 -26.22 -17.27 10.04
N LYS A 446 -26.73 -18.14 9.16
CA LYS A 446 -27.51 -19.33 9.52
C LYS A 446 -26.65 -20.53 9.94
N CYS A 447 -25.36 -20.53 9.61
CA CYS A 447 -24.46 -21.61 10.00
C CYS A 447 -24.33 -21.71 11.54
N PRO A 448 -24.26 -22.93 12.10
CA PRO A 448 -23.97 -23.13 13.52
C PRO A 448 -22.65 -22.47 13.92
N THR A 449 -22.65 -21.82 15.07
CA THR A 449 -21.44 -21.21 15.62
C THR A 449 -20.66 -22.23 16.42
N VAL A 450 -19.38 -22.40 16.12
CA VAL A 450 -18.46 -23.33 16.80
C VAL A 450 -17.26 -22.59 17.39
N LYS A 451 -16.59 -23.20 18.37
CA LYS A 451 -15.29 -22.70 18.84
C LYS A 451 -14.16 -23.25 17.98
N TYR A 452 -13.03 -22.53 17.98
CA TYR A 452 -11.83 -23.01 17.29
C TYR A 452 -11.36 -24.37 17.81
N ASP A 453 -11.39 -24.61 19.13
CA ASP A 453 -10.90 -25.87 19.70
C ASP A 453 -11.76 -27.06 19.26
N ASP A 454 -13.10 -26.90 19.22
CA ASP A 454 -14.01 -27.93 18.71
C ASP A 454 -13.76 -28.24 17.23
N LEU A 455 -13.45 -27.22 16.41
CA LEU A 455 -13.08 -27.39 15.01
C LEU A 455 -11.72 -28.09 14.86
N ARG A 456 -10.71 -27.70 15.64
CA ARG A 456 -9.36 -28.27 15.57
C ARG A 456 -9.37 -29.76 15.92
N ASP A 457 -10.09 -30.11 16.97
CA ASP A 457 -10.16 -31.46 17.54
C ASP A 457 -11.20 -32.34 16.81
N ASN A 458 -11.84 -31.80 15.76
CA ASN A 458 -12.90 -32.46 14.98
C ASN A 458 -14.09 -32.96 15.85
N HIS A 459 -14.45 -32.19 16.88
CA HIS A 459 -15.56 -32.45 17.79
C HIS A 459 -16.87 -31.80 17.33
N ILE A 460 -17.14 -31.78 16.02
CA ILE A 460 -18.36 -31.21 15.43
C ILE A 460 -19.25 -32.37 14.97
N SER A 461 -20.37 -32.57 15.67
CA SER A 461 -21.24 -33.76 15.50
C SER A 461 -22.24 -33.69 14.35
N PHE A 462 -22.18 -32.67 13.50
CA PHE A 462 -23.11 -32.45 12.40
C PHE A 462 -22.35 -32.12 11.12
N ASP A 463 -22.95 -32.39 9.96
CA ASP A 463 -22.36 -32.09 8.65
C ASP A 463 -22.63 -30.65 8.19
N GLY A 464 -21.80 -30.16 7.26
CA GLY A 464 -22.00 -28.88 6.59
C GLY A 464 -21.18 -27.71 7.14
N PRO A 465 -21.41 -26.49 6.62
CA PRO A 465 -20.58 -25.32 6.93
C PRO A 465 -20.76 -24.85 8.37
N VAL A 466 -19.69 -24.28 8.93
CA VAL A 466 -19.69 -23.72 10.29
C VAL A 466 -19.17 -22.30 10.31
N ARG A 467 -19.54 -21.56 11.36
CA ARG A 467 -19.09 -20.18 11.58
C ARG A 467 -18.31 -20.06 12.88
N ILE A 468 -17.13 -19.44 12.82
CA ILE A 468 -16.41 -18.94 13.99
C ILE A 468 -16.63 -17.44 14.04
N THR A 469 -17.14 -16.93 15.17
CA THR A 469 -17.43 -15.50 15.33
C THR A 469 -16.25 -14.79 15.96
N TYR A 470 -15.83 -13.66 15.41
CA TYR A 470 -14.90 -12.73 16.06
C TYR A 470 -15.57 -11.37 16.33
N ARG A 471 -15.14 -10.67 17.38
CA ARG A 471 -15.70 -9.38 17.80
C ARG A 471 -14.66 -8.26 17.86
N LYS A 472 -13.39 -8.63 18.05
CA LYS A 472 -12.28 -7.69 18.23
C LYS A 472 -11.10 -8.07 17.33
N LEU A 473 -10.25 -7.09 17.02
CA LEU A 473 -9.03 -7.27 16.22
C LEU A 473 -8.15 -8.41 16.76
N ASN A 474 -7.89 -8.42 18.08
CA ASN A 474 -7.02 -9.43 18.69
C ASN A 474 -7.59 -10.85 18.59
N GLU A 475 -8.92 -10.98 18.63
CA GLU A 475 -9.59 -12.28 18.47
C GLU A 475 -9.46 -12.77 17.04
N TYR A 476 -9.69 -11.90 16.05
CA TYR A 476 -9.46 -12.23 14.64
C TYR A 476 -8.02 -12.68 14.42
N LYS A 477 -7.03 -11.87 14.86
CA LYS A 477 -5.61 -12.18 14.67
C LYS A 477 -5.22 -13.51 15.30
N LEU A 478 -5.69 -13.76 16.53
CA LEU A 478 -5.42 -15.02 17.23
C LEU A 478 -5.99 -16.23 16.49
N ILE A 479 -7.26 -16.16 16.08
CA ILE A 479 -7.95 -17.25 15.40
C ILE A 479 -7.35 -17.50 14.01
N SER A 480 -7.13 -16.44 13.21
CA SER A 480 -6.51 -16.53 11.89
C SER A 480 -5.12 -17.16 11.96
N LYS A 481 -4.29 -16.74 12.92
CA LYS A 481 -2.96 -17.33 13.13
C LYS A 481 -3.03 -18.81 13.49
N LYS A 482 -3.96 -19.20 14.37
CA LYS A 482 -4.19 -20.61 14.75
C LYS A 482 -4.62 -21.47 13.57
N LEU A 483 -5.42 -20.91 12.65
CA LEU A 483 -5.90 -21.58 11.43
C LEU A 483 -4.92 -21.52 10.25
N GLY A 484 -3.78 -20.81 10.39
CA GLY A 484 -2.81 -20.63 9.31
C GLY A 484 -3.26 -19.67 8.18
N LEU A 485 -4.30 -18.88 8.44
CA LEU A 485 -4.79 -17.80 7.59
C LEU A 485 -3.88 -16.57 7.67
N MET A 486 -3.99 -15.66 6.71
CA MET A 486 -3.38 -14.33 6.82
C MET A 486 -4.13 -13.48 7.85
N ASP A 487 -3.39 -12.90 8.78
CA ASP A 487 -3.88 -12.13 9.93
C ASP A 487 -3.69 -10.61 9.79
N ASP A 488 -3.15 -10.15 8.66
CA ASP A 488 -2.94 -8.74 8.36
C ASP A 488 -4.18 -8.08 7.75
N PHE A 489 -4.26 -6.76 7.90
CA PHE A 489 -5.32 -5.92 7.38
C PHE A 489 -4.75 -4.86 6.43
N ARG A 490 -5.55 -4.44 5.45
CA ARG A 490 -5.29 -3.23 4.64
C ARG A 490 -6.56 -2.40 4.55
N GLY A 491 -6.47 -1.12 4.92
CA GLY A 491 -7.65 -0.25 4.99
C GLY A 491 -8.76 -0.78 5.90
N GLY A 492 -8.40 -1.50 6.98
CA GLY A 492 -9.36 -2.17 7.88
C GLY A 492 -9.96 -3.47 7.34
N VAL A 493 -9.57 -3.93 6.15
CA VAL A 493 -10.11 -5.12 5.49
C VAL A 493 -9.17 -6.32 5.67
N PRO A 494 -9.64 -7.46 6.22
CA PRO A 494 -8.86 -8.69 6.24
C PRO A 494 -8.77 -9.33 4.85
N ARG A 495 -7.70 -10.11 4.64
CA ARG A 495 -7.45 -10.85 3.38
C ARG A 495 -8.64 -11.74 3.00
N MET A 496 -9.06 -11.66 1.75
CA MET A 496 -10.21 -12.41 1.18
C MET A 496 -11.58 -12.17 1.83
N ALA A 497 -11.69 -11.16 2.69
CA ALA A 497 -12.93 -10.91 3.41
C ALA A 497 -14.01 -10.29 2.51
N TYR A 498 -15.25 -10.69 2.70
CA TYR A 498 -16.44 -10.01 2.19
C TYR A 498 -17.37 -9.65 3.35
N LYS A 499 -17.62 -8.36 3.56
CA LYS A 499 -18.29 -7.86 4.78
C LYS A 499 -17.67 -8.41 6.08
N GLY A 500 -16.34 -8.49 6.12
CA GLY A 500 -15.57 -9.08 7.21
C GLY A 500 -15.56 -10.61 7.26
N ILE A 501 -16.35 -11.32 6.43
CA ILE A 501 -16.40 -12.78 6.42
C ILE A 501 -15.23 -13.32 5.61
N VAL A 502 -14.34 -14.08 6.24
CA VAL A 502 -13.29 -14.85 5.57
C VAL A 502 -13.75 -16.30 5.48
N THR A 503 -13.88 -16.80 4.25
CA THR A 503 -14.31 -18.19 3.98
C THR A 503 -13.13 -19.00 3.46
N PHE A 504 -12.95 -20.18 4.05
CA PHE A 504 -11.89 -21.11 3.73
C PHE A 504 -12.37 -22.55 3.99
N TYR A 505 -11.63 -23.52 3.48
CA TYR A 505 -11.87 -24.93 3.74
C TYR A 505 -10.93 -25.41 4.85
N TYR A 506 -11.37 -26.27 5.74
CA TYR A 506 -10.53 -26.81 6.81
C TYR A 506 -11.05 -28.17 7.24
N GLN A 507 -10.19 -29.18 7.25
CA GLN A 507 -10.54 -30.56 7.64
C GLN A 507 -11.85 -31.05 6.98
N ALA A 508 -11.89 -31.01 5.64
CA ALA A 508 -13.04 -31.43 4.84
C ALA A 508 -14.34 -30.63 5.06
N ARG A 509 -14.24 -29.39 5.57
CA ARG A 509 -15.41 -28.56 5.89
C ARG A 509 -15.21 -27.09 5.51
N THR A 510 -16.27 -26.47 5.00
CA THR A 510 -16.31 -25.01 4.82
C THR A 510 -16.45 -24.29 6.16
N VAL A 511 -15.55 -23.35 6.42
CA VAL A 511 -15.51 -22.55 7.64
C VAL A 511 -15.60 -21.07 7.29
N HIS A 512 -16.44 -20.35 8.02
CA HIS A 512 -16.58 -18.90 7.92
C HIS A 512 -16.05 -18.24 9.19
N LEU A 513 -14.93 -17.54 9.11
CA LEU A 513 -14.49 -16.62 10.16
C LEU A 513 -15.18 -15.29 9.93
N ALA A 514 -16.18 -14.97 10.75
CA ALA A 514 -17.11 -13.87 10.49
C ALA A 514 -17.23 -12.93 11.70
N PRO A 515 -17.51 -11.63 11.48
CA PRO A 515 -17.86 -10.73 12.56
C PRO A 515 -19.24 -11.10 13.14
N SER A 516 -19.69 -10.36 14.16
CA SER A 516 -21.06 -10.46 14.64
C SER A 516 -22.07 -9.97 13.59
N ALA A 517 -23.31 -10.48 13.65
CA ALA A 517 -24.35 -10.17 12.66
C ALA A 517 -24.73 -8.67 12.58
N ASN A 518 -24.43 -7.91 13.64
CA ASN A 518 -24.59 -6.45 13.69
C ASN A 518 -23.34 -5.69 13.18
N TRP A 519 -22.63 -6.24 12.19
CA TRP A 519 -21.44 -5.61 11.62
C TRP A 519 -21.81 -4.32 10.86
N GLU A 520 -21.18 -3.20 11.23
CA GLU A 520 -21.49 -1.86 10.71
C GLU A 520 -20.51 -1.36 9.63
N GLY A 521 -19.45 -2.12 9.34
CA GLY A 521 -18.41 -1.72 8.39
C GLY A 521 -17.00 -2.05 8.86
N TYR A 522 -16.04 -1.79 7.97
CA TYR A 522 -14.62 -1.96 8.29
C TYR A 522 -14.12 -0.85 9.21
N GLN A 523 -13.39 -1.23 10.26
CA GLN A 523 -12.75 -0.28 11.18
C GLN A 523 -11.35 0.05 10.65
N LEU A 524 -11.13 1.30 10.23
CA LEU A 524 -9.85 1.72 9.63
C LEU A 524 -8.66 1.69 10.60
N SER A 525 -8.94 1.67 11.91
CA SER A 525 -7.92 1.49 12.95
C SER A 525 -7.38 0.06 13.02
N TRP A 526 -8.02 -0.91 12.35
CA TRP A 526 -7.55 -2.30 12.30
C TRP A 526 -6.43 -2.41 11.26
N SER A 527 -5.22 -2.61 11.76
CA SER A 527 -3.98 -2.77 10.99
C SER A 527 -3.25 -4.04 11.40
#